data_AF-A0ABD6H989-F1
#
_entry.id   AF-A0ABD6H989-F1
#
_cell.length_a   1.000
_cell.length_b   1.000
_cell.length_c   1.000
_cell.angle_alpha   90.00
_cell.angle_beta   90.00
_cell.angle_gamma   90.00
#
_symmetry.space_group_name_H-M   'P 1'
#
loop_
_entity.id
_entity.type
_entity.pdbx_description
1 polymer ?
#
loop_
_entity_poly.entity_id
_entity_poly.type
_entity_poly.pdbx_seq_one_letter_code
_entity_poly.pdbx_strand_id
1 'polypeptide(L)'
;MRRVSLNARLAMEMGMTDEVYVALFYITHPDLDEPVRLSTDNTERLSDEPLMYGTRSTWMDSTEPFYFVLASTILPSDLDDAPTSGNLVLENVDNDIAKVLRSFTTLATIHMAVVLASSPDYVEIEYRNMQIVSADLTAGEVTLSFSRQDIEEEKSPGGRMTRSQFPGLFS
;
A
#
# COMPACT_ATOMS: atom_id res chain seq x y z
N MET A 1 -1.58 22.73 0.07
CA MET A 1 -0.93 21.68 -0.76
C MET A 1 -1.99 21.17 -1.74
N ARG A 2 -1.71 21.09 -3.05
CA ARG A 2 -2.70 20.68 -4.06
C ARG A 2 -2.69 19.14 -4.16
N ARG A 3 -3.83 18.50 -3.94
CA ARG A 3 -4.02 17.05 -4.15
C ARG A 3 -4.03 16.78 -5.66
N VAL A 4 -3.28 15.78 -6.10
CA VAL A 4 -3.16 15.34 -7.50
C VAL A 4 -3.28 13.82 -7.50
N SER A 5 -3.96 13.24 -8.48
CA SER A 5 -4.08 11.77 -8.58
C SER A 5 -2.72 11.13 -8.82
N LEU A 6 -2.57 9.86 -8.41
CA LEU A 6 -1.31 9.14 -8.56
C LEU A 6 -0.85 9.06 -10.01
N ASN A 7 -1.78 8.71 -10.90
CA ASN A 7 -1.50 8.60 -12.33
C ASN A 7 -1.02 9.95 -12.90
N ALA A 8 -1.58 11.07 -12.42
CA ALA A 8 -1.15 12.40 -12.87
C ALA A 8 0.22 12.82 -12.33
N ARG A 9 0.64 12.36 -11.14
CA ARG A 9 2.01 12.59 -10.65
C ARG A 9 3.04 11.74 -11.39
N LEU A 10 2.75 10.45 -11.59
CA LEU A 10 3.62 9.56 -12.37
C LEU A 10 3.80 10.08 -13.79
N ALA A 11 2.72 10.58 -14.42
CA ALA A 11 2.78 11.22 -15.74
C ALA A 11 3.54 12.55 -15.76
N MET A 12 3.71 13.25 -14.63
CA MET A 12 4.48 14.50 -14.54
C MET A 12 5.98 14.25 -14.31
N GLU A 13 6.35 13.15 -13.64
CA GLU A 13 7.75 12.80 -13.37
C GLU A 13 8.48 12.23 -14.60
N MET A 14 7.75 11.66 -15.56
CA MET A 14 8.32 11.08 -16.78
C MET A 14 7.83 11.80 -18.03
N GLY A 15 8.76 12.43 -18.75
CA GLY A 15 8.47 13.21 -19.94
C GLY A 15 7.71 12.39 -21.00
N MET A 16 6.53 12.90 -21.39
CA MET A 16 5.75 12.54 -22.59
C MET A 16 5.91 11.10 -23.09
N THR A 17 5.52 10.11 -22.28
CA THR A 17 5.25 8.76 -22.76
C THR A 17 3.73 8.57 -22.86
N ASP A 18 3.25 7.90 -23.91
CA ASP A 18 1.82 7.52 -24.08
C ASP A 18 1.39 6.37 -23.13
N GLU A 19 2.31 5.87 -22.31
CA GLU A 19 2.09 4.78 -21.37
C GLU A 19 1.47 5.28 -20.05
N VAL A 20 0.43 4.58 -19.60
CA VAL A 20 -0.27 4.88 -18.35
C VAL A 20 0.30 4.04 -17.23
N TYR A 21 0.89 4.68 -16.22
CA TYR A 21 1.30 4.00 -15.01
C TYR A 21 0.10 3.67 -14.13
N VAL A 22 0.12 2.45 -13.60
CA VAL A 22 -0.89 1.88 -12.71
C VAL A 22 -0.21 1.49 -11.42
N ALA A 23 -0.76 1.90 -10.27
CA ALA A 23 -0.31 1.35 -9.00
C ALA A 23 -1.25 0.24 -8.55
N LEU A 24 -0.63 -0.86 -8.15
CA LEU A 24 -1.26 -2.02 -7.55
C LEU A 24 -0.96 -2.02 -6.06
N PHE A 25 -1.97 -2.30 -5.25
CA PHE A 25 -1.84 -2.47 -3.81
C PHE A 25 -2.32 -3.86 -3.41
N TYR A 26 -1.53 -4.50 -2.57
CA TYR A 26 -1.81 -5.82 -2.03
C TYR A 26 -1.72 -5.74 -0.51
N ILE A 27 -2.85 -5.85 0.18
CA ILE A 27 -2.95 -5.71 1.63
C ILE A 27 -3.22 -7.08 2.23
N THR A 28 -2.42 -7.45 3.22
CA THR A 28 -2.54 -8.70 3.98
C THR A 28 -2.74 -8.41 5.46
N HIS A 29 -3.53 -9.25 6.11
CA HIS A 29 -3.75 -9.22 7.56
C HIS A 29 -4.06 -10.63 8.06
N PRO A 30 -3.64 -11.04 9.27
CA PRO A 30 -3.95 -12.38 9.80
C PRO A 30 -5.44 -12.70 9.91
N ASP A 31 -6.27 -11.68 10.12
CA ASP A 31 -7.74 -11.80 10.21
C ASP A 31 -8.44 -11.76 8.83
N LEU A 32 -7.70 -11.67 7.73
CA LEU A 32 -8.23 -11.72 6.37
C LEU A 32 -8.01 -13.11 5.78
N ASP A 33 -9.11 -13.77 5.37
CA ASP A 33 -9.05 -15.04 4.64
C ASP A 33 -8.40 -14.86 3.25
N GLU A 34 -8.62 -13.70 2.64
CA GLU A 34 -8.03 -13.32 1.35
C GLU A 34 -7.46 -11.90 1.39
N PRO A 35 -6.35 -11.65 0.65
CA PRO A 35 -5.74 -10.33 0.55
C PRO A 35 -6.66 -9.33 -0.16
N VAL A 36 -6.58 -8.05 0.23
CA VAL A 36 -7.24 -6.97 -0.51
C VAL A 36 -6.35 -6.54 -1.66
N ARG A 37 -6.90 -6.53 -2.88
CA ARG A 37 -6.19 -6.24 -4.13
C ARG A 37 -6.81 -5.01 -4.79
N LEU A 38 -6.06 -3.90 -4.85
CA LEU A 38 -6.55 -2.63 -5.39
C LEU A 38 -5.70 -2.14 -6.55
N SER A 39 -6.31 -1.49 -7.53
CA SER A 39 -5.65 -0.87 -8.69
C SER A 39 -6.09 0.59 -8.84
N THR A 40 -5.20 1.45 -9.34
CA THR A 40 -5.52 2.84 -9.71
C THR A 40 -5.99 3.00 -11.15
N ASP A 41 -6.17 1.89 -11.86
CA ASP A 41 -6.57 1.85 -13.26
C ASP A 41 -7.90 1.13 -13.45
N ASN A 42 -8.73 1.71 -14.32
CA ASN A 42 -10.06 1.24 -14.66
C ASN A 42 -10.15 0.68 -16.10
N THR A 43 -9.02 0.31 -16.69
CA THR A 43 -8.93 -0.06 -18.11
C THR A 43 -9.78 -1.30 -18.43
N GLU A 44 -9.79 -2.31 -17.56
CA GLU A 44 -10.55 -3.54 -17.78
C GLU A 44 -11.87 -3.53 -17.00
N ARG A 45 -12.95 -3.93 -17.66
CA ARG A 45 -14.24 -4.20 -17.03
C ARG A 45 -14.26 -5.65 -16.53
N LEU A 46 -14.27 -5.84 -15.21
CA LEU A 46 -14.17 -7.14 -14.55
C LEU A 46 -15.53 -7.80 -14.31
N SER A 47 -16.57 -6.99 -14.01
CA SER A 47 -17.92 -7.48 -13.74
C SER A 47 -18.97 -6.51 -14.27
N ASP A 48 -20.08 -7.06 -14.76
CA ASP A 48 -21.26 -6.32 -15.20
C ASP A 48 -22.20 -5.96 -14.03
N GLU A 49 -22.35 -6.87 -13.05
CA GLU A 49 -23.34 -6.78 -11.96
C GLU A 49 -22.77 -7.40 -10.65
N PRO A 50 -22.27 -6.59 -9.69
CA PRO A 50 -22.10 -5.14 -9.74
C PRO A 50 -21.05 -4.73 -10.79
N LEU A 51 -21.18 -3.50 -11.30
CA LEU A 51 -20.23 -2.95 -12.25
C LEU A 51 -18.88 -2.75 -11.58
N MET A 52 -17.87 -3.53 -11.96
CA MET A 52 -16.52 -3.45 -11.39
C MET A 52 -15.49 -3.33 -12.52
N TYR A 53 -14.49 -2.49 -12.27
CA TYR A 53 -13.33 -2.31 -13.14
C TYR A 53 -12.05 -2.68 -12.39
N GLY A 54 -10.95 -2.82 -13.10
CA GLY A 54 -9.65 -3.04 -12.50
C GLY A 54 -8.58 -3.46 -13.50
N THR A 55 -7.56 -4.12 -12.97
CA THR A 55 -6.39 -4.57 -13.72
C THR A 55 -6.11 -6.03 -13.39
N ARG A 56 -5.93 -6.87 -14.41
CA ARG A 56 -5.41 -8.23 -14.24
C ARG A 56 -3.89 -8.19 -14.23
N SER A 57 -3.32 -8.62 -13.12
CA SER A 57 -1.87 -8.74 -12.94
C SER A 57 -1.58 -10.00 -12.13
N THR A 58 -0.53 -10.70 -12.51
CA THR A 58 0.04 -11.85 -11.81
C THR A 58 0.95 -11.45 -10.64
N TRP A 59 1.09 -10.14 -10.38
CA TRP A 59 1.89 -9.63 -9.27
C TRP A 59 1.41 -10.23 -7.93
N MET A 60 2.38 -10.59 -7.07
CA MET A 60 2.17 -11.34 -5.81
C MET A 60 1.51 -12.72 -6.00
N ASP A 61 1.78 -13.38 -7.13
CA ASP A 61 1.19 -14.68 -7.52
C ASP A 61 -0.36 -14.64 -7.53
N SER A 62 -0.94 -13.46 -7.76
CA SER A 62 -2.38 -13.27 -7.73
C SER A 62 -3.04 -13.91 -8.95
N THR A 63 -4.04 -14.77 -8.70
CA THR A 63 -4.93 -15.31 -9.73
C THR A 63 -6.18 -14.45 -9.93
N GLU A 64 -6.51 -13.65 -8.92
CA GLU A 64 -7.66 -12.75 -8.90
C GLU A 64 -7.26 -11.33 -9.35
N PRO A 65 -8.18 -10.56 -9.96
CA PRO A 65 -7.88 -9.22 -10.44
C PRO A 65 -7.70 -8.22 -9.29
N PHE A 66 -6.99 -7.13 -9.59
CA PHE A 66 -6.91 -5.96 -8.72
C PHE A 66 -8.06 -5.01 -9.04
N TYR A 67 -8.87 -4.69 -8.03
CA TYR A 67 -10.08 -3.89 -8.23
C TYR A 67 -9.77 -2.41 -8.29
N PHE A 68 -10.35 -1.73 -9.28
CA PHE A 68 -10.21 -0.29 -9.45
C PHE A 68 -10.77 0.46 -8.23
N VAL A 69 -9.96 1.36 -7.71
CA VAL A 69 -10.35 2.35 -6.72
C VAL A 69 -9.82 3.71 -7.13
N LEU A 70 -10.58 4.75 -6.81
CA LEU A 70 -10.07 6.11 -6.89
C LEU A 70 -9.06 6.29 -5.76
N ALA A 71 -7.78 6.14 -6.06
CA ALA A 71 -6.71 6.33 -5.12
C ALA A 71 -5.91 7.59 -5.47
N SER A 72 -5.69 8.44 -4.48
CA SER A 72 -4.61 9.43 -4.52
C SER A 72 -3.55 9.01 -3.50
N THR A 73 -2.28 9.09 -3.85
CA THR A 73 -1.21 8.75 -2.91
C THR A 73 -0.10 9.78 -2.93
N ILE A 74 0.54 9.94 -1.77
CA ILE A 74 1.86 10.55 -1.66
C ILE A 74 2.84 9.37 -1.70
N LEU A 75 3.48 9.18 -2.86
CA LEU A 75 4.56 8.21 -3.00
C LEU A 75 5.67 8.52 -1.98
N PRO A 76 6.32 7.50 -1.40
CA PRO A 76 7.44 7.72 -0.50
C PRO A 76 8.51 8.56 -1.16
N SER A 77 8.93 9.64 -0.51
CA SER A 77 10.08 10.41 -0.97
C SER A 77 11.36 9.66 -0.63
N ASP A 78 12.24 9.49 -1.61
CA ASP A 78 13.58 8.92 -1.45
C ASP A 78 14.56 9.95 -0.81
N LEU A 79 14.12 10.64 0.24
CA LEU A 79 14.96 11.55 1.02
C LEU A 79 15.82 10.69 1.97
N ASP A 80 17.14 10.76 1.77
CA ASP A 80 18.23 9.94 2.37
C ASP A 80 18.22 9.72 3.89
N ASP A 81 17.28 10.30 4.66
CA ASP A 81 17.31 10.31 6.13
C ASP A 81 15.94 10.05 6.80
N ALA A 82 14.95 9.53 6.05
CA ALA A 82 13.63 9.17 6.61
C ALA A 82 13.18 7.78 6.15
N PRO A 83 12.49 7.00 7.01
CA PRO A 83 11.91 5.73 6.60
C PRO A 83 10.94 5.94 5.43
N THR A 84 11.02 5.05 4.44
CA THR A 84 10.11 4.99 3.28
C THR A 84 8.67 4.99 3.79
N SER A 85 8.01 6.15 3.73
CA SER A 85 6.67 6.39 4.27
C SER A 85 5.79 7.06 3.23
N GLY A 86 4.54 6.63 3.15
CA GLY A 86 3.58 7.09 2.15
C GLY A 86 2.17 7.15 2.71
N ASN A 87 1.30 7.85 1.98
CA ASN A 87 -0.12 7.97 2.33
C ASN A 87 -0.97 7.53 1.15
N LEU A 88 -1.76 6.47 1.29
CA LEU A 88 -2.75 6.02 0.32
C LEU A 88 -4.13 6.54 0.75
N VAL A 89 -4.72 7.39 -0.08
CA VAL A 89 -6.07 7.92 0.13
C VAL A 89 -7.01 7.29 -0.88
N LEU A 90 -7.92 6.48 -0.39
CA LEU A 90 -8.97 5.82 -1.14
C LEU A 90 -10.24 6.68 -1.08
N GLU A 91 -10.73 7.11 -2.23
CA GLU A 91 -11.96 7.91 -2.39
C GLU A 91 -13.09 7.02 -2.91
N ASN A 92 -14.33 7.33 -2.49
CA ASN A 92 -15.53 6.61 -2.92
C ASN A 92 -15.48 5.10 -2.62
N VAL A 93 -14.95 4.77 -1.45
CA VAL A 93 -14.82 3.39 -0.98
C VAL A 93 -16.22 2.85 -0.70
N ASP A 94 -16.63 1.77 -1.38
CA ASP A 94 -17.89 1.10 -1.09
C ASP A 94 -17.93 0.69 0.40
N ASN A 95 -19.13 0.63 0.98
CA ASN A 95 -19.32 0.31 2.39
C ASN A 95 -18.65 -1.01 2.79
N ASP A 96 -18.48 -1.96 1.86
CA ASP A 96 -17.86 -3.24 2.14
C ASP A 96 -16.32 -3.16 2.24
N ILE A 97 -15.64 -2.40 1.38
CA ILE A 97 -14.19 -2.17 1.55
C ILE A 97 -13.94 -1.36 2.83
N ALA A 98 -14.80 -0.38 3.13
CA ALA A 98 -14.70 0.38 4.37
C ALA A 98 -15.00 -0.47 5.62
N LYS A 99 -15.81 -1.53 5.53
CA LYS A 99 -15.97 -2.52 6.62
C LYS A 99 -14.74 -3.38 6.77
N VAL A 100 -14.16 -3.85 5.67
CA VAL A 100 -12.93 -4.64 5.67
C VAL A 100 -11.80 -3.83 6.29
N LEU A 101 -11.57 -2.60 5.84
CA LEU A 101 -10.54 -1.73 6.43
C LEU A 101 -10.80 -1.38 7.91
N ARG A 102 -12.04 -1.47 8.40
CA ARG A 102 -12.39 -1.33 9.83
C ARG A 102 -12.30 -2.63 10.63
N SER A 103 -12.25 -3.79 9.98
CA SER A 103 -12.37 -5.07 10.68
C SER A 103 -11.11 -5.49 11.42
N PHE A 104 -9.96 -4.90 11.07
CA PHE A 104 -8.69 -5.18 11.72
C PHE A 104 -8.23 -4.01 12.59
N THR A 105 -7.98 -4.30 13.86
CA THR A 105 -7.43 -3.36 14.85
C THR A 105 -5.91 -3.43 14.97
N THR A 106 -5.28 -4.44 14.34
CA THR A 106 -3.83 -4.64 14.31
C THR A 106 -3.23 -4.18 12.98
N LEU A 107 -1.94 -3.88 12.97
CA LEU A 107 -1.26 -3.28 11.81
C LEU A 107 -1.28 -4.29 10.64
N ALA A 108 -2.00 -3.94 9.57
CA ALA A 108 -1.99 -4.69 8.32
C ALA A 108 -0.72 -4.38 7.52
N THR A 109 -0.28 -5.35 6.72
CA THR A 109 0.89 -5.21 5.86
C THR A 109 0.43 -4.88 4.44
N ILE A 110 0.98 -3.81 3.88
CA ILE A 110 0.71 -3.35 2.52
C ILE A 110 1.95 -3.51 1.65
N HIS A 111 1.73 -4.03 0.45
CA HIS A 111 2.68 -4.06 -0.64
C HIS A 111 2.16 -3.15 -1.75
N MET A 112 3.06 -2.48 -2.45
CA MET A 112 2.74 -1.60 -3.56
C MET A 112 3.65 -1.92 -4.74
N ALA A 113 3.09 -1.99 -5.94
CA ALA A 113 3.86 -2.01 -7.18
C ALA A 113 3.35 -0.94 -8.12
N VAL A 114 4.25 -0.42 -8.94
CA VAL A 114 3.91 0.41 -10.09
C VAL A 114 4.20 -0.41 -11.34
N VAL A 115 3.21 -0.53 -12.21
CA VAL A 115 3.24 -1.27 -13.48
C VAL A 115 2.75 -0.34 -14.59
N LEU A 116 2.93 -0.75 -15.85
CA LEU A 116 2.29 -0.10 -16.98
C LEU A 116 0.94 -0.76 -17.26
N ALA A 117 -0.06 0.03 -17.68
CA ALA A 117 -1.37 -0.49 -18.06
C ALA A 117 -1.28 -1.47 -19.25
N SER A 118 -0.31 -1.27 -20.15
CA SER A 118 -0.04 -2.13 -21.31
C SER A 118 0.66 -3.44 -20.96
N SER A 119 1.41 -3.46 -19.85
CA SER A 119 2.14 -4.64 -19.34
C SER A 119 1.98 -4.76 -17.82
N PRO A 120 0.78 -5.13 -17.33
CA PRO A 120 0.46 -5.12 -15.90
C PRO A 120 1.19 -6.21 -15.09
N ASP A 121 1.80 -7.18 -15.75
CA ASP A 121 2.63 -8.22 -15.14
C ASP A 121 4.10 -7.79 -14.97
N TYR A 122 4.50 -6.70 -15.62
CA TYR A 122 5.86 -6.16 -15.52
C TYR A 122 5.92 -5.07 -14.46
N VAL A 123 6.68 -5.33 -13.39
CA VAL A 123 6.84 -4.41 -12.27
C VAL A 123 7.99 -3.45 -12.52
N GLU A 124 7.68 -2.16 -12.59
CA GLU A 124 8.67 -1.07 -12.74
C GLU A 124 9.31 -0.74 -11.40
N ILE A 125 8.48 -0.58 -10.37
CA ILE A 125 8.90 -0.21 -9.01
C ILE A 125 8.06 -1.01 -8.02
N GLU A 126 8.69 -1.48 -6.95
CA GLU A 126 8.04 -2.29 -5.93
C GLU A 126 8.46 -1.89 -4.51
N TYR A 127 7.47 -1.84 -3.62
CA TYR A 127 7.64 -1.67 -2.18
C TYR A 127 6.91 -2.80 -1.46
N ARG A 128 7.63 -3.59 -0.65
CA ARG A 128 7.08 -4.72 0.10
C ARG A 128 7.18 -4.52 1.61
N ASN A 129 6.32 -5.24 2.34
CA ASN A 129 6.35 -5.33 3.80
C ASN A 129 6.24 -3.97 4.49
N MET A 130 5.47 -3.04 3.92
CA MET A 130 5.17 -1.77 4.58
C MET A 130 4.08 -2.01 5.62
N GLN A 131 4.26 -1.47 6.81
CA GLN A 131 3.27 -1.56 7.88
C GLN A 131 2.33 -0.36 7.79
N ILE A 132 1.02 -0.61 7.84
CA ILE A 132 0.04 0.47 7.99
C ILE A 132 0.13 0.98 9.43
N VAL A 133 0.46 2.27 9.58
CA VAL A 133 0.66 2.94 10.88
C VAL A 133 -0.63 3.58 11.38
N SER A 134 -1.44 4.12 10.46
CA SER A 134 -2.77 4.67 10.78
C SER A 134 -3.75 4.51 9.63
N ALA A 135 -5.03 4.46 9.99
CA ALA A 135 -6.15 4.44 9.07
C ALA A 135 -7.21 5.44 9.54
N ASP A 136 -7.35 6.55 8.82
CA ASP A 136 -8.34 7.59 9.09
C ASP A 136 -9.51 7.45 8.11
N LEU A 137 -10.70 7.14 8.64
CA LEU A 137 -11.91 6.93 7.83
C LEU A 137 -12.90 8.08 8.01
N THR A 138 -13.27 8.71 6.90
CA THR A 138 -14.33 9.72 6.82
C THR A 138 -15.51 9.19 6.01
N ALA A 139 -16.64 9.91 5.93
CA ALA A 139 -17.89 9.46 5.32
C ALA A 139 -17.84 9.09 3.80
N GLY A 140 -16.69 9.21 3.15
CA GLY A 140 -16.47 8.76 1.77
C GLY A 140 -15.00 8.64 1.36
N GLU A 141 -14.08 8.67 2.34
CA GLU A 141 -12.63 8.67 2.11
C GLU A 141 -11.96 7.84 3.20
N VAL A 142 -11.00 7.00 2.80
CA VAL A 142 -10.14 6.24 3.72
C VAL A 142 -8.69 6.60 3.44
N THR A 143 -8.03 7.20 4.43
CA THR A 143 -6.62 7.55 4.37
C THR A 143 -5.82 6.54 5.17
N LEU A 144 -4.94 5.81 4.50
CA LEU A 144 -4.00 4.87 5.08
C LEU A 144 -2.60 5.48 5.06
N SER A 145 -2.00 5.65 6.22
CA SER A 145 -0.58 5.98 6.33
C SER A 145 0.21 4.70 6.54
N PHE A 146 1.25 4.48 5.74
CA PHE A 146 2.11 3.31 5.86
C PHE A 146 3.57 3.72 5.84
N SER A 147 4.38 2.96 6.54
CA SER A 147 5.83 3.12 6.54
C SER A 147 6.51 1.76 6.53
N ARG A 148 7.74 1.73 6.04
CA ARG A 148 8.64 0.64 6.40
C ARG A 148 8.87 0.71 7.91
N GLN A 149 8.81 -0.45 8.57
CA GLN A 149 9.06 -0.55 10.01
C GLN A 149 10.36 0.19 10.35
N ASP A 150 10.29 1.13 11.30
CA ASP A 150 11.45 1.89 11.72
C ASP A 150 12.45 0.91 12.34
N ILE A 151 13.61 0.79 11.70
CA ILE A 151 14.71 -0.07 12.19
C ILE A 151 15.26 0.50 13.52
N GLU A 152 15.02 1.80 13.75
CA GLU A 152 15.37 2.58 14.94
C GLU A 152 14.41 2.35 16.12
N GLU A 153 13.23 1.73 15.91
CA GLU A 153 12.25 1.45 16.96
C GLU A 153 12.64 0.20 17.77
N GLU A 154 13.75 0.30 18.51
CA GLU A 154 14.06 -0.65 19.58
C GLU A 154 12.94 -0.60 20.63
N LYS A 155 12.37 -1.76 20.99
CA LYS A 155 11.35 -1.83 22.04
C LYS A 155 11.94 -1.29 23.35
N SER A 156 11.47 -0.13 23.79
CA SER A 156 11.93 0.45 25.05
C SER A 156 11.34 -0.30 26.25
N PRO A 157 12.16 -0.64 27.27
CA PRO A 157 13.59 -0.40 27.35
C PRO A 157 14.38 -1.44 26.54
N GLY A 158 15.34 -0.98 25.73
CA GLY A 158 16.24 -1.86 24.98
C GLY A 158 16.94 -2.86 25.90
N GLY A 159 17.36 -4.00 25.34
CA GLY A 159 17.91 -5.14 26.08
C GLY A 159 18.93 -4.71 27.14
N ARG A 160 18.59 -4.85 28.43
CA ARG A 160 19.48 -4.43 29.52
C ARG A 160 20.58 -5.47 29.70
N MET A 161 21.83 -5.03 29.60
CA MET A 161 23.00 -5.83 29.98
C MET A 161 22.98 -6.07 31.49
N THR A 162 22.23 -7.09 31.91
CA THR A 162 22.10 -7.53 33.30
C THR A 162 22.93 -8.78 33.51
N ARG A 163 23.36 -9.03 34.75
CA ARG A 163 24.10 -10.26 35.10
C ARG A 163 23.34 -11.54 34.74
N SER A 164 22.01 -11.49 34.73
CA SER A 164 21.14 -12.62 34.34
C SER A 164 21.13 -12.87 32.82
N GLN A 165 21.29 -11.84 31.99
CA GLN A 165 21.23 -11.96 30.53
C GLN A 165 22.62 -12.01 29.88
N PHE A 166 23.63 -11.39 30.50
CA PHE A 166 24.99 -11.29 30.00
C PHE A 166 26.02 -11.58 31.09
N PRO A 167 26.06 -12.80 31.67
CA PRO A 167 26.93 -13.12 32.80
C PRO A 167 28.43 -12.96 32.50
N GLY A 168 28.84 -13.06 31.24
CA GLY A 168 30.24 -12.89 30.80
C GLY A 168 30.77 -11.45 30.83
N LEU A 169 29.91 -10.42 30.93
CA LEU A 169 30.32 -9.02 31.06
C LEU A 169 30.67 -8.61 32.50
N PHE A 170 30.30 -9.45 33.48
CA PHE A 170 30.43 -9.17 34.91
C PHE A 170 31.41 -10.13 35.61
N SER A 171 32.35 -10.72 34.86
CA SER A 171 33.40 -11.59 35.39
C SER A 171 34.58 -10.81 35.94
#